data_AF-A0A0L0LBA9-F1
#
_entry.id   AF-A0A0L0LBA9-F1
#
_cell.length_a   1.000
_cell.length_b   1.000
_cell.length_c   1.000
_cell.angle_alpha   90.00
_cell.angle_beta   90.00
_cell.angle_gamma   90.00
#
_symmetry.space_group_name_H-M   'P 1'
#
loop_
_entity.id
_entity.type
_entity.pdbx_description
1 polymer ?
#
loop_
_entity_poly.entity_id
_entity_poly.type
_entity_poly.pdbx_seq_one_letter_code
_entity_poly.pdbx_strand_id
1 'polypeptide(L)'
;MGSHVYLSAMKRYLLIGLGVLIVISVAVTVAFIVLSKKETPPPPQAPALFPSAGGVSQIRPSDMVLLVASKAGGDIAVRDFISDDTTFNDPSNPDVYFIARSSIECYPDCGPGASQSAFNISYFKPTRSFTIAILEEPIGQSRIDAENYLMNVLGITSTQMCELDQYTSTDTQTNPAFAGIPLGFSFCPGAIKLP
;
A
#
# COMPACT_ATOMS: atom_id res chain seq x y z
N MET A 1 -31.35 19.16 67.46
CA MET A 1 -29.87 19.23 67.50
C MET A 1 -29.16 18.68 66.24
N GLY A 2 -29.85 18.48 65.10
CA GLY A 2 -29.25 17.85 63.91
C GLY A 2 -28.93 18.78 62.72
N SER A 3 -29.46 20.00 62.68
CA SER A 3 -29.44 20.85 61.48
C SER A 3 -28.09 21.52 61.19
N HIS A 4 -27.30 21.85 62.22
CA HIS A 4 -26.00 22.51 62.05
C HIS A 4 -24.89 21.58 61.51
N VAL A 5 -25.00 20.27 61.75
CA VAL A 5 -24.00 19.28 61.27
C VAL A 5 -24.15 19.04 59.77
N TYR A 6 -25.40 18.97 59.28
CA TYR A 6 -25.69 18.74 57.85
C TYR A 6 -25.23 19.89 56.95
N LEU A 7 -25.37 21.14 57.40
CA LEU A 7 -24.95 22.31 56.60
C LEU A 7 -23.43 22.35 56.39
N SER A 8 -22.65 21.93 57.40
CA SER A 8 -21.19 21.86 57.34
C SER A 8 -20.71 20.77 56.39
N ALA A 9 -21.34 19.58 56.42
CA ALA A 9 -21.02 18.49 55.52
C ALA A 9 -21.35 18.85 54.06
N MET A 10 -22.52 19.44 53.81
CA MET A 10 -22.96 19.83 52.46
C MET A 10 -22.02 20.86 51.81
N LYS A 11 -21.52 21.84 52.58
CA LYS A 11 -20.56 22.84 52.07
C LYS A 11 -19.21 22.20 51.69
N ARG A 12 -18.76 21.17 52.40
CA ARG A 12 -17.52 20.45 52.06
C ARG A 12 -17.66 19.64 50.78
N TYR A 13 -18.76 18.92 50.60
CA TYR A 13 -19.01 18.17 49.36
C TYR A 13 -19.17 19.08 48.15
N LEU A 14 -19.77 20.26 48.32
CA LEU A 14 -19.89 21.25 47.25
C LEU A 14 -18.53 21.80 46.82
N LEU A 15 -17.65 22.12 47.77
CA LEU A 15 -16.28 22.58 47.47
C LEU A 15 -15.42 21.49 46.80
N ILE A 16 -15.53 20.24 47.26
CA ILE A 16 -14.83 19.10 46.65
C ILE A 16 -15.34 18.86 45.23
N GLY A 17 -16.67 18.87 45.04
CA GLY A 17 -17.30 18.70 43.73
C GLY A 17 -16.86 19.79 42.74
N LEU A 18 -16.85 21.06 43.17
CA LEU A 18 -16.38 22.17 42.34
C LEU A 18 -14.90 21.99 41.95
N GLY A 19 -14.05 21.56 42.89
CA GLY A 19 -12.64 21.29 42.63
C GLY A 19 -12.42 20.20 41.57
N VAL A 20 -13.14 19.08 41.67
CA VAL A 20 -13.05 17.98 40.69
C VAL A 20 -13.50 18.43 39.30
N LEU A 21 -14.57 19.23 39.21
CA LEU A 21 -15.10 19.73 37.95
C LEU A 21 -14.09 20.64 37.22
N ILE A 22 -13.38 21.49 37.97
CA ILE A 22 -12.32 22.35 37.43
C ILE A 22 -11.17 21.51 36.89
N VAL A 23 -10.71 20.49 37.61
CA VAL A 23 -9.60 19.62 37.17
C VAL A 23 -9.97 18.87 35.89
N ILE A 24 -11.18 18.32 35.80
CA ILE A 24 -11.67 17.63 34.59
C ILE A 24 -11.72 18.60 33.40
N SER A 25 -12.25 19.81 33.61
CA SER A 25 -12.30 20.84 32.57
C SER A 25 -10.91 21.16 32.02
N VAL A 26 -9.92 21.37 32.89
CA VAL A 26 -8.54 21.69 32.48
C VAL A 26 -7.93 20.53 31.69
N ALA A 27 -8.12 19.29 32.14
CA ALA A 27 -7.61 18.10 31.44
C ALA A 27 -8.20 17.96 30.02
N VAL A 28 -9.51 18.18 29.87
CA VAL A 28 -10.18 18.15 28.56
C VAL A 28 -9.67 19.27 27.65
N THR A 29 -9.50 20.50 28.16
CA THR A 29 -8.97 21.61 27.36
C THR A 29 -7.54 21.33 26.90
N VAL A 30 -6.67 20.79 27.76
CA VAL A 30 -5.29 20.43 27.39
C VAL A 30 -5.28 19.32 26.33
N ALA A 31 -6.07 18.27 26.51
CA ALA A 31 -6.19 17.19 25.51
C ALA A 31 -6.66 17.73 24.15
N PHE A 32 -7.66 18.62 24.16
CA PHE A 32 -8.16 19.24 22.93
C PHE A 32 -7.09 20.08 22.21
N ILE A 33 -6.29 20.86 22.95
CA ILE A 33 -5.20 21.66 22.36
C ILE A 33 -4.10 20.76 21.76
N VAL A 34 -3.74 19.67 22.44
CA VAL A 34 -2.71 18.73 21.96
C VAL A 34 -3.19 18.00 20.70
N LEU A 35 -4.44 17.53 20.69
CA LEU A 35 -5.01 16.78 19.56
C LEU A 35 -5.39 17.67 18.37
N SER A 36 -5.63 18.98 18.59
CA SER A 36 -5.98 19.93 17.52
C SER A 36 -4.80 20.57 16.83
N LYS A 37 -3.55 20.21 17.18
CA LYS A 37 -2.38 20.60 16.40
C LYS A 37 -2.44 19.91 15.04
N LYS A 38 -3.13 20.54 14.08
CA LYS A 38 -3.07 20.18 12.67
C LYS A 38 -1.61 20.22 12.23
N GLU A 39 -1.11 19.11 11.73
CA GLU A 39 0.16 19.09 11.02
C GLU A 39 0.08 20.12 9.90
N THR A 40 0.98 21.10 9.96
CA THR A 40 1.07 22.09 8.89
C THR A 40 1.52 21.32 7.66
N PRO A 41 0.77 21.38 6.53
CA PRO A 41 1.20 20.73 5.32
C PRO A 41 2.63 21.17 5.01
N PRO A 42 3.52 20.24 4.64
CA PRO A 42 4.86 20.62 4.23
C PRO A 42 4.74 21.71 3.15
N PRO A 43 5.62 22.74 3.18
CA PRO A 43 5.59 23.78 2.17
C PRO A 43 5.63 23.14 0.77
N PRO A 44 4.94 23.73 -0.23
CA PRO A 44 4.94 23.21 -1.59
C PRO A 44 6.38 22.99 -2.02
N GLN A 45 6.78 21.74 -2.14
CA GLN A 45 8.09 21.39 -2.65
C GLN A 45 8.12 21.91 -4.08
N ALA A 46 9.11 22.74 -4.40
CA ALA A 46 9.34 23.18 -5.78
C ALA A 46 9.34 21.93 -6.67
N PRO A 47 8.75 21.99 -7.89
CA PRO A 47 8.76 20.86 -8.80
C PRO A 47 10.18 20.31 -8.87
N ALA A 48 10.35 19.06 -8.45
CA ALA A 48 11.64 18.40 -8.61
C ALA A 48 11.96 18.46 -10.10
N LEU A 49 12.93 19.29 -10.47
CA LEU A 49 13.52 19.25 -11.79
C LEU A 49 14.15 17.87 -11.88
N PHE A 50 13.46 16.95 -12.53
CA PHE A 50 14.07 15.70 -12.96
C PHE A 50 15.38 16.07 -13.66
N PRO A 51 16.52 15.48 -13.28
CA PRO A 51 17.74 15.69 -14.03
C PRO A 51 17.41 15.36 -15.49
N SER A 52 17.53 16.37 -16.35
CA SER A 52 17.41 16.19 -17.79
C SER A 52 18.38 15.06 -18.15
N ALA A 53 17.83 13.92 -18.55
CA ALA A 53 18.58 12.73 -18.92
C ALA A 53 19.40 13.03 -20.19
N GLY A 54 20.53 13.72 -20.01
CA GLY A 54 21.62 13.83 -20.97
C GLY A 54 22.60 12.66 -20.83
N GLY A 55 22.31 11.70 -19.96
CA GLY A 55 22.95 10.39 -19.98
C GLY A 55 22.29 9.56 -21.06
N VAL A 56 23.01 9.35 -22.17
CA VAL A 56 22.72 8.28 -23.12
C VAL A 56 22.64 7.00 -22.30
N SER A 57 21.44 6.53 -21.98
CA SER A 57 21.21 5.17 -21.52
C SER A 57 21.87 4.29 -22.57
N GLN A 58 22.96 3.62 -22.18
CA GLN A 58 23.40 2.46 -22.93
C GLN A 58 22.17 1.56 -23.04
N ILE A 59 21.68 1.41 -24.27
CA ILE A 59 20.61 0.49 -24.62
C ILE A 59 21.15 -0.89 -24.23
N ARG A 60 20.82 -1.32 -23.01
CA ARG A 60 21.09 -2.68 -22.55
C ARG A 60 20.26 -3.56 -23.51
N PRO A 61 20.84 -4.61 -24.11
CA PRO A 61 20.14 -5.47 -25.07
C PRO A 61 18.99 -6.20 -24.38
N SER A 62 17.84 -5.52 -24.30
CA SER A 62 16.53 -5.96 -23.82
C SER A 62 15.46 -5.24 -24.64
N ASP A 63 15.75 -4.97 -25.93
CA ASP A 63 14.73 -4.58 -26.94
C ASP A 63 13.73 -5.73 -27.22
N MET A 64 13.81 -6.83 -26.48
CA MET A 64 12.80 -7.88 -26.50
C MET A 64 11.54 -7.35 -25.82
N VAL A 65 10.48 -7.25 -26.62
CA VAL A 65 9.14 -6.86 -26.21
C VAL A 65 8.36 -8.13 -25.96
N LEU A 66 7.71 -8.20 -24.80
CA LEU A 66 6.68 -9.19 -24.52
C LEU A 66 5.31 -8.54 -24.70
N LEU A 67 4.34 -9.30 -25.24
CA LEU A 67 2.96 -8.85 -25.39
C LEU A 67 2.11 -9.43 -24.26
N VAL A 68 1.48 -8.55 -23.48
CA VAL A 68 0.55 -8.93 -22.40
C VAL A 68 -0.89 -8.54 -22.77
N ALA A 69 -1.87 -9.22 -22.17
CA ALA A 69 -3.27 -8.98 -22.52
C ALA A 69 -3.76 -7.63 -21.94
N SER A 70 -4.48 -6.88 -22.77
CA SER A 70 -5.30 -5.76 -22.32
C SER A 70 -6.70 -6.23 -21.95
N LYS A 71 -7.25 -5.73 -20.84
CA LYS A 71 -8.63 -5.95 -20.43
C LYS A 71 -9.65 -5.38 -21.43
N ALA A 72 -9.25 -4.41 -22.25
CA ALA A 72 -10.06 -3.84 -23.32
C ALA A 72 -10.03 -4.68 -24.61
N GLY A 73 -9.26 -5.77 -24.62
CA GLY A 73 -8.92 -6.55 -25.80
C GLY A 73 -7.64 -6.04 -26.47
N GLY A 74 -6.96 -6.94 -27.18
CA GLY A 74 -5.66 -6.66 -27.78
C GLY A 74 -4.49 -6.81 -26.80
N ASP A 75 -3.36 -6.23 -27.18
CA ASP A 75 -2.06 -6.49 -26.55
C ASP A 75 -1.35 -5.19 -26.15
N ILE A 76 -0.64 -5.24 -25.03
CA ILE A 76 0.23 -4.16 -24.54
C ILE A 76 1.67 -4.65 -24.66
N ALA A 77 2.50 -3.87 -25.35
CA ALA A 77 3.94 -4.09 -25.42
C ALA A 77 4.61 -3.67 -24.11
N VAL A 78 5.31 -4.62 -23.48
CA VAL A 78 6.07 -4.41 -22.24
C VAL A 78 7.50 -4.92 -22.44
N ARG A 79 8.40 -4.56 -21.52
CA ARG A 79 9.73 -5.20 -21.44
C ARG A 79 9.58 -6.70 -21.25
N ASP A 80 10.48 -7.48 -21.85
CA ASP A 80 10.52 -8.94 -21.66
C ASP A 80 11.00 -9.32 -20.24
N PHE A 81 10.10 -9.17 -19.26
CA PHE A 81 10.38 -9.41 -17.86
C PHE A 81 10.54 -10.89 -17.51
N ILE A 82 10.08 -11.83 -18.37
CA ILE A 82 10.22 -13.27 -18.11
C ILE A 82 11.65 -13.77 -18.38
N SER A 83 12.43 -12.99 -19.12
CA SER A 83 13.85 -13.23 -19.37
C SER A 83 14.76 -12.49 -18.38
N ASP A 84 14.19 -11.74 -17.44
CA ASP A 84 14.93 -11.03 -16.39
C ASP A 84 15.44 -12.00 -15.32
N ASP A 85 16.63 -11.74 -14.76
CA ASP A 85 17.25 -12.59 -13.73
C ASP A 85 16.51 -12.52 -12.38
N THR A 86 15.61 -11.54 -12.23
CA THR A 86 14.73 -11.38 -11.07
C THR A 86 13.38 -12.10 -11.18
N THR A 87 13.04 -12.66 -12.35
CA THR A 87 11.76 -13.35 -12.56
C THR A 87 11.94 -14.86 -12.49
N PHE A 88 11.11 -15.54 -11.70
CA PHE A 88 11.25 -16.96 -11.45
C PHE A 88 10.09 -17.74 -12.07
N ASN A 89 10.39 -18.81 -12.79
CA ASN A 89 9.36 -19.76 -13.22
C ASN A 89 8.91 -20.65 -12.05
N ASP A 90 7.61 -20.89 -11.91
CA ASP A 90 7.09 -21.86 -10.95
C ASP A 90 7.37 -23.29 -11.46
N PRO A 91 8.22 -24.09 -10.78
CA PRO A 91 8.56 -25.43 -11.23
C PRO A 91 7.36 -26.39 -11.20
N SER A 92 6.33 -26.10 -10.42
CA SER A 92 5.10 -26.90 -10.35
C SER A 92 4.07 -26.44 -11.39
N ASN A 93 4.17 -25.19 -11.86
CA ASN A 93 3.29 -24.60 -12.84
C ASN A 93 4.12 -23.83 -13.89
N PRO A 94 4.67 -24.50 -14.93
CA PRO A 94 5.66 -23.91 -15.84
C PRO A 94 5.16 -22.70 -16.65
N ASP A 95 3.88 -22.43 -16.59
CA ASP A 95 3.18 -21.31 -17.21
C ASP A 95 2.97 -20.11 -16.26
N VAL A 96 3.45 -20.22 -15.02
CA VAL A 96 3.39 -19.18 -13.99
C VAL A 96 4.79 -18.63 -13.75
N TYR A 97 4.90 -17.30 -13.72
CA TYR A 97 6.14 -16.59 -13.44
C TYR A 97 5.93 -15.68 -12.24
N PHE A 98 6.80 -15.76 -11.25
CA PHE A 98 6.84 -14.86 -10.12
C PHE A 98 7.78 -13.69 -10.41
N ILE A 99 7.21 -12.48 -10.43
CA ILE A 99 7.91 -11.22 -10.68
C ILE A 99 8.35 -10.59 -9.35
N ALA A 100 7.56 -10.79 -8.30
CA ALA A 100 7.90 -10.46 -6.92
C ALA A 100 7.38 -11.58 -6.01
N ARG A 101 8.18 -11.97 -5.02
CA ARG A 101 7.84 -13.01 -4.03
C ARG A 101 8.16 -12.53 -2.63
N SER A 102 7.26 -12.83 -1.71
CA SER A 102 7.51 -12.71 -0.28
C SER A 102 8.48 -13.80 0.16
N SER A 103 9.28 -13.47 1.17
CA SER A 103 10.29 -14.35 1.76
C SER A 103 9.69 -15.62 2.36
N ILE A 104 8.39 -15.64 2.65
CA ILE A 104 7.68 -16.79 3.25
C ILE A 104 7.59 -17.97 2.27
N GLU A 105 7.51 -17.71 0.96
CA GLU A 105 7.33 -18.75 -0.05
C GLU A 105 8.65 -19.28 -0.64
N CYS A 106 9.77 -18.69 -0.26
CA CYS A 106 11.07 -18.90 -0.88
C CYS A 106 12.06 -19.54 0.10
N TYR A 107 11.66 -20.65 0.73
CA TYR A 107 12.55 -21.45 1.57
C TYR A 107 13.20 -22.58 0.75
N PRO A 108 14.54 -22.77 0.76
CA PRO A 108 15.53 -22.08 1.61
C PRO A 108 16.30 -20.93 0.94
N ASP A 109 16.19 -20.70 -0.37
CA ASP A 109 17.03 -19.73 -1.08
C ASP A 109 16.17 -18.79 -1.94
N CYS A 110 16.14 -17.53 -1.52
CA CYS A 110 15.33 -16.45 -2.07
C CYS A 110 15.91 -15.86 -3.37
N GLY A 111 17.17 -16.17 -3.70
CA GLY A 111 17.88 -15.46 -4.75
C GLY A 111 18.05 -13.95 -4.44
N PRO A 112 18.92 -13.24 -5.17
CA PRO A 112 19.03 -11.79 -5.04
C PRO A 112 17.75 -11.12 -5.56
N GLY A 113 16.96 -10.50 -4.67
CA GLY A 113 15.75 -9.73 -5.04
C GLY A 113 14.50 -10.04 -4.21
N ALA A 114 14.42 -11.19 -3.53
CA ALA A 114 13.26 -11.60 -2.72
C ALA A 114 13.24 -10.98 -1.31
N SER A 115 13.48 -9.67 -1.24
CA SER A 115 13.40 -8.90 0.01
C SER A 115 12.29 -7.86 -0.06
N GLN A 116 11.04 -8.27 -0.33
CA GLN A 116 9.87 -7.45 0.02
C GLN A 116 8.72 -8.35 0.47
N SER A 117 8.43 -8.33 1.78
CA SER A 117 7.37 -9.10 2.44
C SER A 117 5.96 -8.60 2.14
N ALA A 118 5.84 -7.43 1.51
CA ALA A 118 4.58 -6.70 1.46
C ALA A 118 3.61 -7.17 0.36
N PHE A 119 4.11 -7.84 -0.68
CA PHE A 119 3.28 -8.29 -1.80
C PHE A 119 3.91 -9.42 -2.61
N ASN A 120 3.07 -10.17 -3.31
CA ASN A 120 3.45 -11.12 -4.37
C ASN A 120 2.91 -10.64 -5.70
N ILE A 121 3.68 -10.84 -6.78
CA ILE A 121 3.23 -10.57 -8.14
C ILE A 121 3.55 -11.78 -9.01
N SER A 122 2.51 -12.33 -9.63
CA SER A 122 2.60 -13.45 -10.54
C SER A 122 2.03 -13.10 -11.91
N TYR A 123 2.62 -13.64 -12.96
CA TYR A 123 2.15 -13.58 -14.34
C TYR A 123 1.73 -14.96 -14.81
N PHE A 124 0.51 -15.06 -15.35
CA PHE A 124 -0.05 -16.29 -15.92
C PHE A 124 0.07 -16.23 -17.44
N LYS A 125 1.05 -16.94 -18.01
CA LYS A 125 1.35 -16.91 -19.45
C LYS A 125 0.17 -17.30 -20.36
N PRO A 126 -0.68 -18.29 -20.03
CA PRO A 126 -1.78 -18.70 -20.90
C PRO A 126 -2.84 -17.61 -21.12
N THR A 127 -3.16 -16.83 -20.08
CA THR A 127 -4.10 -15.68 -20.17
C THR A 127 -3.38 -14.37 -20.40
N ARG A 128 -2.06 -14.34 -20.21
CA ARG A 128 -1.20 -13.16 -20.24
C ARG A 128 -1.67 -12.09 -19.24
N SER A 129 -2.13 -12.54 -18.07
CA SER A 129 -2.68 -11.69 -17.01
C SER A 129 -1.82 -11.73 -15.75
N PHE A 130 -2.06 -10.79 -14.84
CA PHE A 130 -1.31 -10.63 -13.60
C PHE A 130 -2.18 -10.90 -12.37
N THR A 131 -1.57 -11.46 -11.33
CA THR A 131 -2.16 -11.53 -9.99
C THR A 131 -1.23 -10.84 -9.01
N ILE A 132 -1.79 -9.93 -8.22
CA ILE A 132 -1.08 -9.16 -7.21
C ILE A 132 -1.73 -9.46 -5.86
N ALA A 133 -1.00 -10.11 -4.97
CA ALA A 133 -1.44 -10.34 -3.60
C ALA A 133 -0.76 -9.33 -2.67
N ILE A 134 -1.54 -8.57 -1.91
CA ILE A 134 -1.06 -7.68 -0.87
C ILE A 134 -1.02 -8.47 0.44
N LEU A 135 0.15 -8.53 1.08
CA LEU A 135 0.48 -9.45 2.17
C LEU A 135 0.92 -8.74 3.45
N GLU A 136 0.91 -7.39 3.47
CA GLU A 136 1.32 -6.60 4.64
C GLU A 136 0.47 -5.33 4.80
N GLU A 137 0.26 -4.94 6.05
CA GLU A 137 -0.37 -3.67 6.45
C GLU A 137 0.68 -2.57 6.61
N PRO A 138 0.40 -1.30 6.24
CA PRO A 138 -0.88 -0.80 5.74
C PRO A 138 -1.14 -1.21 4.28
N ILE A 139 -2.27 -1.86 3.99
CA ILE A 139 -2.57 -2.37 2.64
C ILE A 139 -2.60 -1.28 1.56
N GLY A 140 -2.88 -0.03 1.94
CA GLY A 140 -2.81 1.11 1.03
C GLY A 140 -1.38 1.37 0.53
N GLN A 141 -0.40 1.35 1.43
CA GLN A 141 1.00 1.57 1.10
C GLN A 141 1.60 0.38 0.36
N SER A 142 1.37 -0.85 0.87
CA SER A 142 1.84 -2.08 0.23
C SER A 142 1.36 -2.21 -1.21
N ARG A 143 0.11 -1.77 -1.48
CA ARG A 143 -0.42 -1.71 -2.84
C ARG A 143 0.32 -0.69 -3.71
N ILE A 144 0.60 0.52 -3.22
CA ILE A 144 1.35 1.54 -3.97
C ILE A 144 2.76 1.03 -4.31
N ASP A 145 3.40 0.33 -3.37
CA ASP A 145 4.74 -0.22 -3.59
C ASP A 145 4.72 -1.33 -4.66
N ALA A 146 3.72 -2.22 -4.62
CA ALA A 146 3.51 -3.23 -5.65
C ALA A 146 3.26 -2.63 -7.04
N GLU A 147 2.45 -1.57 -7.11
CA GLU A 147 2.16 -0.83 -8.35
C GLU A 147 3.40 -0.22 -8.97
N ASN A 148 4.20 0.48 -8.16
CA ASN A 148 5.44 1.10 -8.61
C ASN A 148 6.45 0.05 -9.06
N TYR A 149 6.57 -1.05 -8.33
CA TYR A 149 7.43 -2.16 -8.70
C TYR A 149 7.02 -2.76 -10.05
N LEU A 150 5.74 -3.10 -10.22
CA LEU A 150 5.25 -3.70 -11.47
C LEU A 150 5.43 -2.75 -12.66
N MET A 151 5.10 -1.46 -12.49
CA MET A 151 5.27 -0.45 -13.52
C MET A 151 6.75 -0.34 -13.96
N ASN A 152 7.66 -0.38 -12.99
CA ASN A 152 9.10 -0.37 -13.23
C ASN A 152 9.57 -1.64 -13.94
N VAL A 153 9.10 -2.83 -13.57
CA VAL A 153 9.48 -4.06 -14.27
C VAL A 153 9.00 -4.04 -15.72
N LEU A 154 7.71 -3.76 -15.93
CA LEU A 154 7.08 -3.78 -17.26
C LEU A 154 7.55 -2.64 -18.17
N GLY A 155 8.01 -1.52 -17.59
CA GLY A 155 8.40 -0.34 -18.36
C GLY A 155 7.23 0.36 -19.03
N ILE A 156 6.07 0.38 -18.37
CA ILE A 156 4.84 1.02 -18.87
C ILE A 156 4.42 2.20 -18.00
N THR A 157 3.46 2.99 -18.48
CA THR A 157 2.88 4.11 -17.74
C THR A 157 1.74 3.66 -16.82
N SER A 158 1.33 4.53 -15.88
CA SER A 158 0.13 4.33 -15.07
C SER A 158 -1.15 4.19 -15.92
N THR A 159 -1.25 4.89 -17.05
CA THR A 159 -2.39 4.74 -17.97
C THR A 159 -2.45 3.33 -18.56
N GLN A 160 -1.32 2.79 -19.00
CA GLN A 160 -1.23 1.42 -19.53
C GLN A 160 -1.44 0.37 -18.44
N MET A 161 -0.99 0.62 -17.20
CA MET A 161 -1.28 -0.25 -16.05
C MET A 161 -2.80 -0.42 -15.87
N CYS A 162 -3.58 0.63 -16.08
CA CYS A 162 -5.04 0.54 -16.01
C CYS A 162 -5.67 -0.32 -17.11
N GLU A 163 -4.94 -0.63 -18.17
CA GLU A 163 -5.39 -1.48 -19.27
C GLU A 163 -5.01 -2.96 -19.09
N LEU A 164 -4.09 -3.30 -18.18
CA LEU A 164 -3.69 -4.68 -17.93
C LEU A 164 -4.87 -5.55 -17.50
N ASP A 165 -4.90 -6.79 -17.99
CA ASP A 165 -5.69 -7.86 -17.37
C ASP A 165 -5.01 -8.29 -16.06
N GLN A 166 -5.59 -7.89 -14.93
CA GLN A 166 -5.01 -8.10 -13.61
C GLN A 166 -6.06 -8.32 -12.53
N TYR A 167 -5.65 -9.04 -11.48
CA TYR A 167 -6.40 -9.18 -10.24
C TYR A 167 -5.51 -8.83 -9.05
N THR A 168 -5.84 -7.73 -8.35
CA THR A 168 -5.15 -7.27 -7.13
C THR A 168 -6.06 -7.49 -5.93
N SER A 169 -5.61 -8.23 -4.92
CA SER A 169 -6.38 -8.49 -3.69
C SER A 169 -5.47 -8.72 -2.49
N THR A 170 -6.05 -8.92 -1.31
CA THR A 170 -5.36 -9.32 -0.07
C THR A 170 -5.94 -10.64 0.46
N ASP A 171 -5.23 -11.29 1.38
CA ASP A 171 -5.74 -12.46 2.11
C ASP A 171 -6.43 -12.08 3.44
N THR A 172 -7.04 -13.09 4.07
CA THR A 172 -7.77 -12.95 5.33
C THR A 172 -6.86 -12.74 6.55
N GLN A 173 -5.57 -13.08 6.46
CA GLN A 173 -4.62 -12.89 7.57
C GLN A 173 -4.11 -11.45 7.61
N THR A 174 -3.90 -10.86 6.43
CA THR A 174 -3.41 -9.51 6.23
C THR A 174 -4.50 -8.50 6.53
N ASN A 175 -5.65 -8.60 5.84
CA ASN A 175 -6.78 -7.70 6.08
C ASN A 175 -8.13 -8.40 5.80
N PRO A 176 -8.85 -8.87 6.85
CA PRO A 176 -10.14 -9.53 6.70
C PRO A 176 -11.22 -8.69 6.03
N ALA A 177 -11.17 -7.36 6.14
CA ALA A 177 -12.19 -6.47 5.60
C ALA A 177 -12.11 -6.34 4.06
N PHE A 178 -10.92 -6.54 3.50
CA PHE A 178 -10.66 -6.42 2.06
C PHE A 178 -10.27 -7.75 1.39
N ALA A 179 -10.24 -8.86 2.14
CA ALA A 179 -9.83 -10.17 1.65
C ALA A 179 -10.67 -10.66 0.46
N GLY A 180 -10.01 -11.05 -0.63
CA GLY A 180 -10.66 -11.54 -1.86
C GLY A 180 -11.45 -10.48 -2.65
N ILE A 181 -11.46 -9.22 -2.20
CA ILE A 181 -12.11 -8.13 -2.93
C ILE A 181 -11.11 -7.59 -3.98
N PRO A 182 -11.53 -7.41 -5.26
CA PRO A 182 -10.68 -6.78 -6.26
C PRO A 182 -10.41 -5.32 -5.88
N LEU A 183 -9.17 -5.01 -5.53
CA LEU A 183 -8.74 -3.68 -5.09
C LEU A 183 -8.50 -2.73 -6.28
N GLY A 184 -7.99 -3.27 -7.38
CA GLY A 184 -7.46 -2.50 -8.52
C GLY A 184 -6.25 -1.65 -8.15
N PHE A 185 -5.60 -1.06 -9.15
CA PHE A 185 -4.51 -0.12 -8.92
C PHE A 185 -5.03 1.24 -8.46
N SER A 186 -4.40 1.84 -7.46
CA SER A 186 -4.81 3.02 -6.71
C SER A 186 -5.13 4.24 -7.58
N PHE A 187 -4.42 4.41 -8.68
CA PHE A 187 -4.59 5.51 -9.64
C PHE A 187 -5.61 5.21 -10.75
N CYS A 188 -6.15 3.99 -10.83
CA CYS A 188 -7.10 3.62 -11.88
C CYS A 188 -8.55 3.98 -11.51
N PRO A 189 -9.38 4.39 -12.48
CA PRO A 189 -10.80 4.60 -12.26
C PRO A 189 -11.48 3.34 -11.70
N GLY A 190 -12.28 3.52 -10.64
CA GLY A 190 -13.03 2.43 -9.99
C GLY A 190 -12.24 1.63 -8.95
N ALA A 191 -10.97 1.93 -8.72
CA ALA A 191 -10.20 1.29 -7.66
C ALA A 191 -10.74 1.61 -6.26
N ILE A 192 -10.60 0.63 -5.36
CA ILE A 192 -11.01 0.78 -3.96
C ILE A 192 -10.09 1.78 -3.27
N LYS A 193 -10.71 2.74 -2.56
CA LYS A 193 -10.00 3.64 -1.67
C LYS A 193 -9.64 2.90 -0.38
N LEU A 194 -8.34 2.75 -0.16
CA LEU A 194 -7.80 2.13 1.04
C LEU A 194 -7.39 3.21 2.05
N PRO A 195 -7.40 2.88 3.36
CA PRO A 195 -6.89 3.77 4.40
C PRO A 195 -5.38 4.03 4.27
#